data_AF-A0AAV5G3R2-F1
#
_entry.id   AF-A0AAV5G3R2-F1
#
_cell.length_a   1.000
_cell.length_b   1.000
_cell.length_c   1.000
_cell.angle_alpha   90.00
_cell.angle_beta   90.00
_cell.angle_gamma   90.00
#
_symmetry.space_group_name_H-M   'P 1'
#
loop_
_entity.id
_entity.type
_entity.pdbx_description
1 polymer ?
#
loop_
_entity_poly.entity_id
_entity_poly.type
_entity_poly.pdbx_seq_one_letter_code
_entity_poly.pdbx_strand_id
1 'polypeptide(L)'
;MSRPAVDLPEWLRNLPEAPEYHPTAAEFADPIAYILKIEPEASRYGICKIVPPLPAPPFNATLGRLRSSFAANAAAAGDAAQGPTFPTRLQQVGLSARNRRAASRRVWESGERYTLEAFRAKARDFEFPRHAAPPKNATPLQLEALFWGACAAKPFNVEYGNDMPGSGFAPPEEMGDAARDVGETEWNMRLAPAR
;
A
#
# COMPACT_ATOMS: atom_id res chain seq x y z
N MET A 1 7.16 12.35 -31.68
CA MET A 1 7.53 10.92 -31.81
C MET A 1 6.56 10.11 -30.98
N SER A 2 5.90 9.10 -31.56
CA SER A 2 5.00 8.20 -30.84
C SER A 2 5.78 7.40 -29.79
N ARG A 3 5.18 7.17 -28.62
CA ARG A 3 5.79 6.35 -27.58
C ARG A 3 5.78 4.88 -28.03
N PRO A 4 6.86 4.12 -27.82
CA PRO A 4 6.85 2.69 -28.11
C PRO A 4 5.82 1.97 -27.22
N ALA A 5 5.25 0.89 -27.74
CA ALA A 5 4.38 0.00 -26.97
C ALA A 5 5.16 -0.60 -25.78
N VAL A 6 4.48 -0.82 -24.67
CA VAL A 6 5.08 -1.50 -23.51
C VAL A 6 5.18 -2.98 -23.84
N ASP A 7 6.41 -3.47 -24.02
CA ASP A 7 6.66 -4.90 -24.20
C ASP A 7 6.54 -5.61 -22.85
N LEU A 8 5.84 -6.75 -22.84
CA LEU A 8 5.62 -7.55 -21.65
C LEU A 8 6.67 -8.67 -21.63
N PRO A 9 7.50 -8.79 -20.59
CA PRO A 9 8.41 -9.92 -20.47
C PRO A 9 7.64 -11.24 -20.40
N GLU A 10 8.17 -12.30 -21.04
CA GLU A 10 7.52 -13.62 -21.03
C GLU A 10 7.37 -14.21 -19.63
N TRP A 11 8.41 -14.06 -18.80
CA TRP A 11 8.37 -14.49 -17.41
C TRP A 11 7.26 -13.80 -16.60
N LEU A 12 6.94 -12.54 -16.93
CA LEU A 12 5.91 -11.78 -16.24
C LEU A 12 4.51 -12.24 -16.67
N ARG A 13 4.31 -12.56 -17.96
CA ARG A 13 3.06 -13.14 -18.46
C ARG A 13 2.75 -14.50 -17.86
N ASN A 14 3.78 -15.26 -17.52
CA ASN A 14 3.67 -16.63 -17.04
C ASN A 14 3.90 -16.75 -15.52
N LEU A 15 3.94 -15.62 -14.79
CA LEU A 15 4.13 -15.64 -13.35
C LEU A 15 2.89 -16.26 -12.70
N PRO A 16 3.03 -17.34 -11.89
CA PRO A 16 1.89 -17.99 -11.27
C PRO A 16 1.25 -17.05 -10.24
N GLU A 17 -0.07 -16.97 -10.27
CA GLU A 17 -0.84 -16.20 -9.29
C GLU A 17 -0.89 -16.94 -7.96
N ALA A 18 -0.88 -16.16 -6.87
CA ALA A 18 -1.13 -16.69 -5.54
C ALA A 18 -2.62 -17.04 -5.37
N PRO A 19 -2.97 -18.00 -4.49
CA PRO A 19 -4.37 -18.34 -4.21
C PRO A 19 -5.18 -17.13 -3.77
N GLU A 20 -6.38 -17.01 -4.33
CA GLU A 20 -7.39 -16.02 -3.96
C GLU A 20 -8.59 -16.74 -3.32
N TYR A 21 -8.91 -16.35 -2.09
CA TYR A 21 -9.98 -16.95 -1.30
C TYR A 21 -11.15 -16.00 -1.12
N HIS A 22 -12.37 -16.55 -1.22
CA HIS A 22 -13.64 -15.84 -1.08
C HIS A 22 -14.47 -16.47 0.05
N PRO A 23 -14.15 -16.17 1.33
CA PRO A 23 -14.87 -16.73 2.47
C PRO A 23 -16.36 -16.38 2.44
N THR A 24 -17.19 -17.33 2.84
CA THR A 24 -18.58 -17.06 3.23
C THR A 24 -18.62 -16.20 4.49
N ALA A 25 -19.77 -15.57 4.78
CA ALA A 25 -19.95 -14.79 6.00
C ALA A 25 -19.66 -15.59 7.28
N ALA A 26 -19.99 -16.89 7.30
CA ALA A 26 -19.72 -17.77 8.43
C ALA A 26 -18.23 -18.06 8.59
N GLU A 27 -17.52 -18.30 7.48
CA GLU A 27 -16.06 -18.51 7.49
C GLU A 27 -15.30 -17.22 7.84
N PHE A 28 -15.85 -16.06 7.48
CA PHE A 28 -15.25 -14.76 7.75
C PHE A 28 -15.42 -14.30 9.20
N ALA A 29 -16.20 -15.01 10.02
CA ALA A 29 -16.46 -14.61 11.41
C ALA A 29 -15.23 -14.70 12.31
N ASP A 30 -14.31 -15.65 12.05
CA ASP A 30 -13.08 -15.85 12.82
C ASP A 30 -11.85 -15.79 11.88
N PRO A 31 -11.09 -14.69 11.90
CA PRO A 31 -9.92 -14.53 11.05
C PRO A 31 -8.86 -15.60 11.26
N ILE A 32 -8.60 -15.99 12.51
CA ILE A 32 -7.53 -16.93 12.86
C ILE A 32 -7.94 -18.33 12.43
N ALA A 33 -9.17 -18.76 12.72
CA ALA A 33 -9.67 -20.04 12.26
C ALA A 33 -9.68 -20.14 10.73
N TYR A 34 -10.04 -19.06 10.03
CA TYR A 34 -10.01 -19.04 8.57
C TYR A 34 -8.59 -19.11 8.00
N ILE A 35 -7.65 -18.36 8.57
CA ILE A 35 -6.23 -18.42 8.18
C ILE A 35 -5.68 -19.84 8.38
N LEU A 36 -5.95 -20.47 9.52
CA LEU A 36 -5.54 -21.86 9.79
C LEU A 36 -6.19 -22.86 8.84
N LYS A 37 -7.43 -22.60 8.40
CA LYS A 37 -8.12 -23.43 7.41
C LYS A 37 -7.42 -23.41 6.05
N ILE A 38 -6.97 -22.23 5.59
CA ILE A 38 -6.34 -22.08 4.26
C ILE A 38 -4.82 -22.31 4.28
N GLU A 39 -4.19 -22.29 5.46
CA GLU A 39 -2.73 -22.43 5.64
C GLU A 39 -2.13 -23.63 4.89
N PRO A 40 -2.71 -24.85 4.89
CA PRO A 40 -2.08 -26.01 4.23
C PRO A 40 -1.84 -25.82 2.72
N GLU A 41 -2.66 -24.99 2.06
CA GLU A 41 -2.48 -24.61 0.67
C GLU A 41 -1.68 -23.31 0.53
N ALA A 42 -2.11 -22.25 1.22
CA ALA A 42 -1.56 -20.90 1.06
C ALA A 42 -0.06 -20.82 1.43
N SER A 43 0.36 -21.58 2.45
CA SER A 43 1.77 -21.61 2.90
C SER A 43 2.74 -22.07 1.82
N ARG A 44 2.28 -22.86 0.83
CA ARG A 44 3.09 -23.33 -0.29
C ARG A 44 3.46 -22.20 -1.27
N TYR A 45 2.68 -21.12 -1.29
CA TYR A 45 2.90 -19.95 -2.13
C TYR A 45 3.59 -18.80 -1.38
N GLY A 46 3.56 -18.81 -0.04
CA GLY A 46 4.14 -17.79 0.83
C GLY A 46 3.29 -16.52 0.98
N ILE A 47 2.38 -16.25 0.03
CA ILE A 47 1.37 -15.18 0.09
C ILE A 47 0.03 -15.71 -0.42
N CYS A 48 -1.07 -15.08 -0.01
CA CYS A 48 -2.39 -15.30 -0.57
C CYS A 48 -3.20 -14.00 -0.52
N LYS A 49 -4.34 -13.97 -1.22
CA LYS A 49 -5.31 -12.88 -1.17
C LYS A 49 -6.63 -13.39 -0.59
N ILE A 50 -7.20 -12.65 0.35
CA ILE A 50 -8.53 -12.92 0.90
C ILE A 50 -9.44 -11.76 0.49
N VAL A 51 -10.52 -12.06 -0.21
CA VAL A 51 -11.53 -11.07 -0.61
C VAL A 51 -12.67 -11.12 0.40
N PRO A 52 -12.89 -10.07 1.21
CA PRO A 52 -13.92 -10.09 2.24
C PRO A 52 -15.33 -10.16 1.62
N PRO A 53 -16.30 -10.82 2.28
CA PRO A 53 -17.71 -10.84 1.85
C PRO A 53 -18.46 -9.53 2.18
N LEU A 54 -17.76 -8.55 2.75
CA LEU A 54 -18.27 -7.23 3.13
C LEU A 54 -17.53 -6.14 2.35
N PRO A 55 -18.17 -4.98 2.12
CA PRO A 55 -17.52 -3.87 1.43
C PRO A 55 -16.36 -3.28 2.25
N ALA A 56 -15.51 -2.51 1.57
CA ALA A 56 -14.50 -1.69 2.23
C ALA A 56 -15.15 -0.55 3.04
N PRO A 57 -14.50 -0.04 4.11
CA PRO A 57 -15.02 1.08 4.87
C PRO A 57 -15.16 2.33 3.98
N PRO A 58 -16.14 3.22 4.25
CA PRO A 58 -16.35 4.42 3.44
C PRO A 58 -15.10 5.30 3.38
N PHE A 59 -14.66 5.63 2.16
CA PHE A 59 -13.40 6.36 1.92
C PHE A 59 -13.25 7.65 2.75
N ASN A 60 -14.31 8.47 2.85
CA ASN A 60 -14.27 9.72 3.62
C ASN A 60 -14.14 9.47 5.13
N ALA A 61 -14.74 8.40 5.65
CA ALA A 61 -14.59 8.01 7.06
C ALA A 61 -13.15 7.54 7.31
N THR A 62 -12.60 6.70 6.43
CA THR A 62 -11.19 6.26 6.50
C THR A 62 -10.22 7.44 6.47
N LEU A 63 -10.41 8.40 5.55
CA LEU A 63 -9.59 9.62 5.51
C LEU A 63 -9.73 10.46 6.78
N GLY A 64 -10.95 10.63 7.30
CA GLY A 64 -11.17 11.35 8.55
C GLY A 64 -10.40 10.73 9.72
N ARG A 65 -10.45 9.41 9.85
CA ARG A 65 -9.73 8.66 10.90
C ARG A 65 -8.21 8.75 10.77
N LEU A 66 -7.68 8.70 9.56
CA LEU A 66 -6.25 8.90 9.31
C LEU A 66 -5.82 10.33 9.66
N ARG A 67 -6.60 11.36 9.30
CA ARG A 67 -6.32 12.74 9.70
C ARG A 67 -6.30 12.90 11.22
N SER A 68 -7.29 12.32 11.92
CA SER A 68 -7.33 12.34 13.38
C SER A 68 -6.11 11.63 13.99
N SER A 69 -5.69 10.50 13.42
CA SER A 69 -4.48 9.80 13.86
C SER A 69 -3.23 10.67 13.70
N PHE A 70 -3.06 11.31 12.54
CA PHE A 70 -1.90 12.18 12.31
C PHE A 70 -1.92 13.45 13.19
N ALA A 71 -3.09 14.03 13.45
CA ALA A 71 -3.22 15.15 14.39
C ALA A 71 -2.83 14.73 15.82
N ALA A 72 -3.29 13.55 16.28
CA ALA A 72 -2.93 13.01 17.58
C ALA A 72 -1.43 12.75 17.70
N ASN A 73 -0.80 12.20 16.66
CA ASN A 73 0.65 11.99 16.63
C ASN A 73 1.43 13.30 16.69
N ALA A 74 0.99 14.33 15.96
CA ALA A 74 1.61 15.66 16.00
C ALA A 74 1.48 16.30 17.39
N ALA A 75 0.30 16.19 18.01
CA ALA A 75 0.09 16.66 19.38
C ALA A 75 0.99 15.93 20.40
N ALA A 76 1.12 14.61 20.28
CA ALA A 76 2.00 13.81 21.14
C ALA A 76 3.49 14.14 20.97
N ALA A 77 3.89 14.57 19.77
CA ALA A 77 5.26 15.03 19.47
C ALA A 77 5.55 16.48 19.93
N GLY A 78 4.55 17.20 20.45
CA GLY A 78 4.69 18.62 20.81
C GLY A 78 4.54 19.58 19.62
N ASP A 79 4.17 19.08 18.44
CA ASP A 79 4.10 19.80 17.17
C ASP A 79 2.64 20.01 16.72
N ALA A 80 1.71 20.27 17.64
CA ALA A 80 0.28 20.40 17.31
C ALA A 80 -0.01 21.47 16.22
N ALA A 81 0.82 22.51 16.14
CA ALA A 81 0.73 23.56 15.11
C ALA A 81 0.99 23.04 13.68
N GLN A 82 1.67 21.90 13.52
CA GLN A 82 1.97 21.28 12.23
C GLN A 82 0.77 20.58 11.59
N GLY A 83 -0.35 20.43 12.31
CA GLY A 83 -1.57 19.82 11.81
C GLY A 83 -1.44 18.31 11.50
N PRO A 84 -2.44 17.71 10.83
CA PRO A 84 -2.50 16.27 10.56
C PRO A 84 -1.56 15.87 9.40
N THR A 85 -0.26 15.92 9.64
CA THR A 85 0.78 15.62 8.65
C THR A 85 1.55 14.34 8.97
N PHE A 86 2.10 13.72 7.92
CA PHE A 86 2.99 12.56 8.02
C PHE A 86 4.32 12.81 7.30
N PRO A 87 5.45 12.33 7.85
CA PRO A 87 6.73 12.32 7.16
C PRO A 87 6.72 11.29 6.02
N THR A 88 7.64 11.46 5.09
CA THR A 88 7.83 10.52 3.98
C THR A 88 9.31 10.23 3.75
N ARG A 89 9.59 9.16 3.02
CA ARG A 89 10.95 8.76 2.65
C ARG A 89 11.10 8.77 1.14
N LEU A 90 12.29 9.17 0.68
CA LEU A 90 12.68 9.03 -0.72
C LEU A 90 13.22 7.62 -0.95
N GLN A 91 12.72 6.95 -1.97
CA GLN A 91 13.17 5.65 -2.44
C GLN A 91 13.72 5.76 -3.86
N GLN A 92 14.94 5.26 -4.07
CA GLN A 92 15.53 5.18 -5.41
C GLN A 92 15.03 3.93 -6.14
N VAL A 93 14.35 4.12 -7.26
CA VAL A 93 14.04 3.09 -8.24
C VAL A 93 15.20 3.00 -9.24
N GLY A 94 15.63 1.78 -9.57
CA GLY A 94 16.74 1.56 -10.50
C GLY A 94 18.07 1.16 -9.85
N LEU A 95 18.95 0.55 -10.65
CA LEU A 95 20.33 0.25 -10.28
C LEU A 95 21.27 1.33 -10.84
N SER A 96 22.09 1.95 -9.98
CA SER A 96 23.16 2.84 -10.45
C SER A 96 24.35 2.01 -10.95
N ALA A 97 24.75 2.19 -12.21
CA ALA A 97 25.91 1.52 -12.79
C ALA A 97 27.23 1.81 -12.04
N ARG A 98 27.32 2.95 -11.31
CA ARG A 98 28.51 3.32 -10.52
C ARG A 98 28.61 2.62 -9.17
N ASN A 99 27.52 2.05 -8.65
CA ASN A 99 27.50 1.41 -7.34
C ASN A 99 26.67 0.12 -7.40
N ARG A 100 27.32 -0.98 -7.78
CA ARG A 100 26.84 -2.35 -7.50
C ARG A 100 26.93 -2.71 -6.00
N ARG A 101 27.04 -1.72 -5.10
CA ARG A 101 27.09 -1.95 -3.66
C ARG A 101 25.68 -2.18 -3.11
N ALA A 102 25.63 -2.98 -2.04
CA ALA A 102 24.42 -3.46 -1.38
C ALA A 102 23.41 -2.33 -1.06
N ALA A 103 22.14 -2.72 -0.96
CA ALA A 103 20.93 -1.91 -0.87
C ALA A 103 20.84 -0.84 0.25
N SER A 104 21.89 -0.59 1.03
CA SER A 104 21.87 0.17 2.28
C SER A 104 21.70 1.69 2.16
N ARG A 105 21.61 2.26 0.94
CA ARG A 105 21.26 3.69 0.74
C ARG A 105 20.20 3.89 -0.35
N ARG A 106 19.20 2.99 -0.41
CA ARG A 106 18.07 3.13 -1.36
C ARG A 106 16.89 3.90 -0.80
N VAL A 107 16.82 4.08 0.52
CA VAL A 107 15.76 4.80 1.21
C VAL A 107 16.36 5.77 2.21
N TRP A 108 15.88 7.01 2.25
CA TRP A 108 16.29 8.03 3.22
C TRP A 108 15.13 8.97 3.55
N GLU A 109 15.19 9.63 4.70
CA GLU A 109 14.19 10.64 5.09
C GLU A 109 14.14 11.77 4.06
N SER A 110 12.94 12.14 3.62
CA SER A 110 12.75 13.27 2.69
C SER A 110 13.02 14.62 3.39
N GLY A 111 12.77 14.68 4.69
CA GLY A 111 12.69 15.94 5.46
C GLY A 111 11.35 16.66 5.31
N GLU A 112 10.46 16.17 4.44
CA GLU A 112 9.18 16.77 4.13
C GLU A 112 8.03 16.08 4.87
N ARG A 113 6.99 16.86 5.15
CA ARG A 113 5.75 16.38 5.77
C ARG A 113 4.57 16.82 4.92
N TYR A 114 3.57 15.94 4.80
CA TYR A 114 2.41 16.19 3.96
C TYR A 114 1.12 15.89 4.70
N THR A 115 0.05 16.60 4.36
CA THR A 115 -1.31 16.10 4.59
C THR A 115 -1.63 15.02 3.53
N LEU A 116 -2.69 14.24 3.75
CA LEU A 116 -3.15 13.24 2.78
C LEU A 116 -3.49 13.88 1.42
N GLU A 117 -4.08 15.07 1.43
CA GLU A 117 -4.47 15.80 0.22
C GLU A 117 -3.25 16.32 -0.53
N ALA A 118 -2.28 16.88 0.20
CA ALA A 118 -1.04 17.37 -0.38
C ALA A 118 -0.24 16.24 -1.02
N PHE A 119 -0.10 15.10 -0.33
CA PHE A 119 0.60 13.94 -0.88
C PHE A 119 -0.16 13.31 -2.06
N ARG A 120 -1.50 13.27 -2.01
CA ARG A 120 -2.32 12.82 -3.14
C ARG A 120 -2.16 13.71 -4.38
N ALA A 121 -2.13 15.04 -4.18
CA ALA A 121 -1.88 15.98 -5.27
C ALA A 121 -0.49 15.79 -5.85
N LYS A 122 0.52 15.67 -4.99
CA LYS A 122 1.91 15.38 -5.39
C LYS A 122 2.04 14.06 -6.18
N ALA A 123 1.37 13.00 -5.75
CA ALA A 123 1.39 11.71 -6.44
C ALA A 123 0.73 11.77 -7.82
N ARG A 124 -0.38 12.52 -7.96
CA ARG A 124 -1.04 12.77 -9.24
C ARG A 124 -0.15 13.55 -10.19
N ASP A 125 0.53 14.57 -9.68
CA ASP A 125 1.36 15.49 -10.47
C ASP A 125 2.82 14.98 -10.61
N PHE A 126 3.08 13.71 -10.26
CA PHE A 126 4.41 13.12 -10.32
C PHE A 126 4.91 12.99 -11.77
N GLU A 127 6.04 13.61 -12.05
CA GLU A 127 6.68 13.56 -13.36
C GLU A 127 7.59 12.34 -13.48
N PHE A 128 7.07 11.29 -14.10
CA PHE A 128 7.86 10.11 -14.43
C PHE A 128 8.94 10.42 -15.47
N PRO A 129 10.14 9.82 -15.34
CA PRO A 129 11.09 9.76 -16.45
C PRO A 129 10.46 9.17 -17.72
N ARG A 130 10.94 9.60 -18.89
CA ARG A 130 10.38 9.16 -20.18
C ARG A 130 10.28 7.63 -20.34
N HIS A 131 11.23 6.88 -19.76
CA HIS A 131 11.31 5.42 -19.81
C HIS A 131 10.39 4.70 -18.80
N ALA A 132 9.87 5.42 -17.80
CA ALA A 132 9.01 4.87 -16.75
C ALA A 132 7.57 5.38 -16.83
N ALA A 133 7.29 6.44 -17.59
CA ALA A 133 5.94 7.00 -17.59
C ALA A 133 4.92 6.09 -18.31
N PRO A 134 3.78 5.81 -17.68
CA PRO A 134 2.77 4.92 -18.24
C PRO A 134 2.00 5.55 -19.42
N PRO A 135 1.42 4.73 -20.31
CA PRO A 135 0.38 5.18 -21.23
C PRO A 135 -0.91 5.55 -20.47
N LYS A 136 -1.79 6.36 -21.09
CA LYS A 136 -3.01 6.88 -20.43
C LYS A 136 -3.93 5.79 -19.84
N ASN A 137 -4.02 4.64 -20.49
CA ASN A 137 -4.87 3.50 -20.10
C ASN A 137 -4.02 2.24 -19.91
N ALA A 138 -2.93 2.33 -19.15
CA ALA A 138 -2.07 1.19 -18.87
C ALA A 138 -2.83 0.10 -18.12
N THR A 139 -2.72 -1.15 -18.59
CA THR A 139 -3.16 -2.32 -17.82
C THR A 139 -2.23 -2.56 -16.62
N PRO A 140 -2.68 -3.26 -15.56
CA PRO A 140 -1.81 -3.61 -14.43
C PRO A 140 -0.51 -4.30 -14.85
N LEU A 141 -0.59 -5.24 -15.79
CA LEU A 141 0.57 -5.97 -16.31
C LEU A 141 1.56 -5.06 -17.06
N GLN A 142 1.05 -4.04 -17.77
CA GLN A 142 1.90 -3.03 -18.42
C GLN A 142 2.56 -2.10 -17.40
N LEU A 143 1.85 -1.73 -16.32
CA LEU A 143 2.45 -0.95 -15.22
C LEU A 143 3.58 -1.72 -14.54
N GLU A 144 3.39 -3.03 -14.33
CA GLU A 144 4.41 -3.88 -13.74
C GLU A 144 5.62 -4.07 -14.68
N ALA A 145 5.39 -4.30 -15.97
CA ALA A 145 6.47 -4.36 -16.96
C ALA A 145 7.27 -3.05 -17.02
N LEU A 146 6.59 -1.90 -16.95
CA LEU A 146 7.24 -0.58 -16.88
C LEU A 146 8.06 -0.42 -15.59
N PHE A 147 7.53 -0.87 -14.45
CA PHE A 147 8.26 -0.85 -13.19
C PHE A 147 9.55 -1.66 -13.27
N TRP A 148 9.49 -2.90 -13.75
CA TRP A 148 10.68 -3.75 -13.91
C TRP A 148 11.68 -3.19 -14.92
N GLY A 149 11.19 -2.64 -16.03
CA GLY A 149 12.03 -1.91 -16.99
C GLY A 149 12.71 -0.70 -16.37
N ALA A 150 12.00 0.06 -15.54
CA ALA A 150 12.54 1.22 -14.83
C ALA A 150 13.59 0.82 -13.78
N CYS A 151 13.42 -0.33 -13.12
CA CYS A 151 14.42 -0.90 -12.21
C CYS A 151 15.75 -1.26 -12.92
N ALA A 152 15.71 -1.58 -14.21
CA ALA A 152 16.89 -1.85 -15.03
C ALA A 152 17.47 -0.59 -15.71
N ALA A 153 16.76 0.53 -15.65
CA ALA A 153 17.11 1.77 -16.35
C ALA A 153 17.86 2.78 -15.46
N LYS A 154 17.99 4.02 -15.96
CA LYS A 154 18.61 5.13 -15.21
C LYS A 154 17.80 5.40 -13.93
N PRO A 155 18.44 5.45 -12.76
CA PRO A 155 17.72 5.59 -11.50
C PRO A 155 17.01 6.95 -11.37
N PHE A 156 15.88 6.93 -10.66
CA PHE A 156 15.11 8.10 -10.25
C PHE A 156 14.52 7.85 -8.86
N ASN A 157 14.02 8.90 -8.22
CA ASN A 157 13.47 8.82 -6.87
C ASN A 157 11.95 8.91 -6.89
N VAL A 158 11.33 8.12 -6.03
CA VAL A 158 9.91 8.24 -5.65
C VAL A 158 9.84 8.54 -4.16
N GLU A 159 8.71 9.05 -3.69
CA GLU A 159 8.49 9.32 -2.27
C GLU A 159 7.38 8.41 -1.76
N TYR A 160 7.54 7.88 -0.54
CA TYR A 160 6.59 6.94 0.05
C TYR A 160 6.49 7.15 1.57
N GLY A 161 5.26 7.11 2.09
CA GLY A 161 4.97 7.23 3.54
C GLY A 161 4.80 5.85 4.17
N ASN A 162 5.89 5.22 4.59
CA ASN A 162 5.86 3.95 5.30
C ASN A 162 5.97 4.14 6.83
N ASP A 163 5.60 3.11 7.58
CA ASP A 163 5.66 3.07 9.05
C ASP A 163 4.91 4.20 9.75
N MET A 164 3.80 4.64 9.16
CA MET A 164 2.99 5.71 9.71
C MET A 164 2.09 5.21 10.85
N PRO A 165 2.27 5.69 12.10
CA PRO A 165 1.36 5.33 13.18
C PRO A 165 -0.04 5.89 12.91
N GLY A 166 -1.06 5.07 13.13
CA GLY A 166 -2.46 5.44 12.90
C GLY A 166 -3.23 4.31 12.23
N SER A 167 -4.55 4.51 12.10
CA SER A 167 -5.40 3.54 11.42
C SER A 167 -6.56 4.24 10.71
N GLY A 168 -6.91 3.70 9.54
CA GLY A 168 -8.10 4.08 8.80
C GLY A 168 -9.36 3.32 9.22
N PHE A 169 -9.23 2.31 10.09
CA PHE A 169 -10.35 1.54 10.63
C PHE A 169 -10.97 2.22 11.84
N ALA A 170 -12.26 1.98 12.04
CA ALA A 170 -12.98 2.41 13.24
C ALA A 170 -12.33 1.80 14.49
N PRO A 171 -12.23 2.56 15.60
CA PRO A 171 -11.78 2.00 16.84
C PRO A 171 -12.86 1.06 17.42
N PRO A 172 -12.50 0.06 18.25
CA PRO A 172 -13.44 -0.96 18.70
C PRO A 172 -14.68 -0.41 19.41
N GLU A 173 -14.54 0.75 20.07
CA GLU A 173 -15.62 1.41 20.81
C GLU A 173 -16.72 1.99 19.89
N GLU A 174 -16.43 2.14 18.60
CA GLU A 174 -17.38 2.62 17.59
C GLU A 174 -18.00 1.48 16.76
N MET A 175 -17.62 0.23 17.01
CA MET A 175 -18.16 -0.94 16.33
C MET A 175 -19.57 -1.24 16.86
N GLY A 176 -20.54 -1.39 15.95
CA GLY A 176 -21.91 -1.77 16.29
C GLY A 176 -22.12 -3.29 16.33
N ASP A 177 -23.31 -3.72 16.74
CA ASP A 177 -23.67 -5.15 16.84
C ASP A 177 -23.69 -5.88 15.49
N ALA A 178 -23.81 -5.16 14.38
CA ALA A 178 -23.84 -5.71 13.03
C ALA A 178 -22.84 -4.99 12.12
N ALA A 179 -21.86 -5.74 11.60
CA ALA A 179 -20.81 -5.20 10.74
C ALA A 179 -21.35 -4.76 9.37
N ARG A 180 -21.11 -3.49 9.01
CA ARG A 180 -21.52 -2.92 7.72
C ARG A 180 -20.42 -2.98 6.67
N ASP A 181 -19.17 -2.99 7.13
CA ASP A 181 -17.98 -3.09 6.31
C ASP A 181 -16.92 -3.94 7.02
N VAL A 182 -15.86 -4.29 6.30
CA VAL A 182 -14.77 -5.13 6.85
C VAL A 182 -14.11 -4.53 8.10
N GLY A 183 -14.12 -3.21 8.26
CA GLY A 183 -13.57 -2.50 9.40
C GLY A 183 -14.37 -2.66 10.70
N GLU A 184 -15.61 -3.16 10.61
CA GLU A 184 -16.48 -3.44 11.75
C GLU A 184 -16.52 -4.94 12.09
N THR A 185 -15.55 -5.70 11.61
CA THR A 185 -15.42 -7.15 11.89
C THR A 185 -14.19 -7.45 12.72
N GLU A 186 -14.04 -8.71 13.15
CA GLU A 186 -12.81 -9.23 13.76
C GLU A 186 -11.58 -9.13 12.82
N TRP A 187 -11.77 -8.88 11.52
CA TRP A 187 -10.68 -8.58 10.57
C TRP A 187 -10.18 -7.14 10.65
N ASN A 188 -10.75 -6.30 11.53
CA ASN A 188 -10.20 -4.98 11.82
C ASN A 188 -8.80 -5.13 12.42
N MET A 189 -7.78 -4.67 11.72
CA MET A 189 -6.37 -4.80 12.13
C MET A 189 -6.03 -4.09 13.45
N ARG A 190 -6.94 -3.30 14.03
CA ARG A 190 -6.80 -2.76 15.39
C ARG A 190 -7.05 -3.81 16.47
N LEU A 191 -7.78 -4.88 16.15
CA LEU A 191 -8.10 -6.00 17.03
C LEU A 191 -7.09 -7.15 16.92
N ALA A 192 -6.25 -7.12 15.88
CA ALA A 192 -5.27 -8.18 15.64
C ALA A 192 -4.36 -8.33 16.87
N PRO A 193 -4.20 -9.57 17.40
CA PRO A 193 -3.38 -9.79 18.58
C PRO A 193 -1.94 -9.37 18.29
N ALA A 194 -1.43 -8.44 19.10
CA ALA A 194 -0.02 -8.09 19.09
C ALA A 194 0.78 -9.28 19.65
N ARG A 195 1.80 -9.73 18.91
CA ARG A 195 2.78 -10.69 19.40
C ARG A 195 3.92 -9.97 20.11
#